data_AF-W4VBQ7-F1
#
_entry.id   AF-W4VBQ7-F1
#
_cell.length_a   1.000
_cell.length_b   1.000
_cell.length_c   1.000
_cell.angle_alpha   90.00
_cell.angle_beta   90.00
_cell.angle_gamma   90.00
#
_symmetry.space_group_name_H-M   'P 1'
#
loop_
_entity.id
_entity.type
_entity.pdbx_description
1 polymer ?
#
loop_
_entity_poly.entity_id
_entity_poly.type
_entity_poly.pdbx_seq_one_letter_code
_entity_poly.pdbx_strand_id
1 'polypeptide(L)' 'MDLKNTEKLMNRIPNDRVVVSESGIKGVEDLKYLKELGVDAVLIGETFMRAQSISEKINEFKAV' A
#
# COMPACT_ATOMS: atom_id res chain seq x y z
N MET A 1 12.60 1.67 -1.57
CA MET A 1 11.82 1.26 -2.75
C MET A 1 10.75 2.31 -3.04
N ASP A 2 10.32 2.42 -4.29
CA ASP A 2 9.47 3.48 -4.83
C ASP A 2 8.13 2.88 -5.31
N LEU A 3 7.00 3.50 -4.92
CA LEU A 3 5.65 3.09 -5.32
C LEU A 3 5.44 3.17 -6.84
N LYS A 4 6.28 3.95 -7.54
CA LYS A 4 6.30 4.01 -9.02
C LYS A 4 6.59 2.69 -9.70
N ASN A 5 7.21 1.73 -9.00
CA ASN A 5 7.37 0.38 -9.55
C ASN A 5 6.02 -0.33 -9.69
N THR A 6 5.14 -0.19 -8.69
CA THR A 6 3.79 -0.73 -8.74
C THR A 6 3.02 -0.10 -9.89
N GLU A 7 3.04 1.23 -10.03
CA GLU A 7 2.41 1.96 -11.13
C GLU A 7 2.83 1.43 -12.52
N LYS A 8 4.13 1.25 -12.75
CA LYS A 8 4.65 0.74 -14.03
C LYS A 8 4.19 -0.69 -14.35
N LEU A 9 3.91 -1.49 -13.31
CA LEU A 9 3.49 -2.87 -13.47
C LEU A 9 1.97 -3.00 -13.62
N MET A 10 1.17 -2.08 -13.07
CA MET A 10 -0.30 -2.15 -13.13
C MET A 10 -0.83 -2.38 -14.54
N ASN A 11 -0.31 -1.66 -15.53
CA ASN A 11 -0.74 -1.77 -16.93
C ASN A 11 -0.39 -3.12 -17.58
N ARG A 12 0.41 -3.97 -16.92
CA ARG A 12 0.85 -5.28 -17.41
C ARG A 12 0.15 -6.43 -16.69
N ILE A 13 -0.59 -6.15 -15.62
CA ILE A 13 -1.26 -7.17 -14.83
C ILE A 13 -2.65 -7.41 -15.44
N PRO A 14 -3.02 -8.65 -15.77
CA PRO A 14 -4.36 -8.97 -16.21
C PRO A 14 -5.42 -8.63 -15.13
N ASN A 15 -6.60 -8.19 -15.55
CA ASN A 15 -7.69 -7.78 -14.65
C ASN A 15 -8.30 -8.94 -13.82
N ASP A 16 -7.89 -10.19 -14.07
CA ASP A 16 -8.36 -11.38 -13.33
C ASP A 16 -7.46 -11.74 -12.12
N ARG A 17 -6.54 -10.83 -11.73
CA ARG A 17 -5.57 -11.05 -10.66
C ARG A 17 -5.76 -10.07 -9.52
N VAL A 18 -5.59 -10.57 -8.30
CA VAL A 18 -5.45 -9.73 -7.11
C VAL A 18 -4.04 -9.14 -7.07
N VAL A 19 -3.95 -7.83 -6.94
CA VAL A 19 -2.70 -7.08 -6.84
C VAL A 19 -2.43 -6.69 -5.40
N VAL A 20 -1.27 -7.10 -4.89
CA VAL A 20 -0.78 -6.74 -3.56
C VAL A 20 0.49 -5.91 -3.67
N SER A 21 0.48 -4.69 -3.14
CA SER A 21 1.69 -3.83 -3.07
C SER A 21 2.34 -3.92 -1.69
N GLU A 22 3.61 -4.35 -1.63
CA GLU A 22 4.31 -4.65 -0.37
C GLU A 22 5.22 -3.52 0.13
N SER A 23 6.02 -2.93 -0.76
CA SER A 23 7.14 -2.08 -0.33
C SER A 23 6.86 -0.60 -0.48
N GLY A 24 7.33 0.23 0.46
CA GLY A 24 7.40 1.68 0.31
C GLY A 24 6.24 2.48 0.92
N ILE A 25 5.32 1.83 1.64
CA ILE A 25 4.15 2.47 2.25
C ILE A 25 4.53 3.07 3.62
N LYS A 26 4.50 4.39 3.72
CA LYS A 26 4.89 5.15 4.91
C LYS A 26 3.70 5.82 5.60
N GLY A 27 2.62 6.09 4.87
CA GLY A 27 1.45 6.77 5.41
C GLY A 27 0.18 6.63 4.57
N VAL A 28 -0.86 7.32 5.02
CA VAL A 28 -2.19 7.38 4.38
C VAL A 28 -2.13 7.84 2.92
N GLU A 29 -1.26 8.79 2.60
CA GLU A 29 -1.16 9.32 1.23
C GLU A 29 -0.65 8.26 0.24
N ASP A 30 0.25 7.38 0.68
CA ASP A 30 0.72 6.25 -0.12
C ASP A 30 -0.42 5.24 -0.36
N LEU A 31 -1.27 5.02 0.65
CA LEU A 31 -2.43 4.13 0.54
C LEU A 31 -3.47 4.67 -0.43
N LYS A 32 -3.77 5.97 -0.37
CA LYS A 32 -4.68 6.64 -1.31
C LYS A 32 -4.15 6.52 -2.74
N TYR A 33 -2.87 6.81 -2.94
CA TYR A 33 -2.24 6.70 -4.24
C TYR A 33 -2.31 5.27 -4.80
N LEU A 34 -2.01 4.24 -4.00
CA LEU A 34 -2.12 2.84 -4.44
C LEU A 34 -3.57 2.43 -4.73
N LYS A 35 -4.53 2.94 -3.96
CA LYS A 35 -5.97 2.72 -4.20
C LYS A 35 -6.42 3.34 -5.52
N GLU A 36 -5.98 4.57 -5.82
CA GLU A 36 -6.25 5.24 -7.10
C GLU A 36 -5.63 4.52 -8.30
N LEU A 37 -4.48 3.86 -8.11
CA LEU A 37 -3.87 3.01 -9.13
C LEU A 37 -4.62 1.69 -9.38
N GLY A 38 -5.58 1.32 -8.53
CA GLY A 38 -6.34 0.06 -8.63
C GLY A 38 -5.67 -1.13 -7.96
N VAL A 39 -4.80 -0.91 -6.98
CA VAL A 39 -4.22 -1.99 -6.16
C VAL A 39 -5.28 -2.50 -5.17
N ASP A 40 -5.46 -3.81 -5.09
CA ASP A 40 -6.49 -4.44 -4.24
C ASP A 40 -6.10 -4.50 -2.76
N ALA A 41 -4.81 -4.73 -2.48
CA ALA A 41 -4.33 -4.87 -1.11
C ALA A 41 -2.90 -4.39 -0.93
N VAL A 42 -2.52 -4.19 0.33
CA VAL A 42 -1.17 -3.81 0.73
C VAL A 42 -0.63 -4.72 1.82
N LEU A 43 0.67 -5.00 1.77
CA LEU A 43 1.39 -5.69 2.84
C LEU A 43 2.35 -4.69 3.48
N ILE A 44 2.24 -4.47 4.79
CA ILE A 44 3.02 -3.43 5.48
C ILE A 44 3.71 -4.05 6.69
N GLY A 45 5.03 -4.12 6.65
CA GLY A 45 5.86 -4.63 7.74
C GLY A 45 6.57 -3.51 8.51
N GLU A 46 7.63 -2.96 7.91
CA GLU A 46 8.55 -2.01 8.55
C GLU A 46 7.83 -0.80 9.19
N THR A 47 6.87 -0.19 8.48
CA THR A 47 6.13 0.98 8.97
C THR A 47 5.32 0.67 10.23
N PHE A 48 4.73 -0.52 10.32
CA PHE A 48 4.05 -0.95 11.56
C PHE A 48 5.07 -1.30 12.65
N MET A 49 6.16 -1.99 12.32
CA MET A 49 7.20 -2.37 13.29
C MET A 49 7.91 -1.16 13.92
N ARG A 50 8.00 -0.03 13.19
CA ARG A 50 8.58 1.22 13.69
C ARG A 50 7.57 2.16 14.35
N ALA A 51 6.27 1.85 14.30
CA ALA A 51 5.25 2.71 14.89
C ALA A 51 5.32 2.68 16.42
N GLN A 52 5.08 3.83 17.05
CA GLN A 52 4.97 3.93 18.51
C GLN A 52 3.78 3.10 19.04
N SER A 53 2.69 3.05 18.27
CA SER A 53 1.51 2.22 18.53
C SER A 53 1.03 1.58 17.23
N ILE A 54 1.15 0.26 17.12
CA ILE A 54 0.67 -0.50 15.94
C ILE A 54 -0.84 -0.30 15.78
N SER A 55 -1.60 -0.35 16.87
CA SER A 55 -3.05 -0.20 16.85
C SER A 55 -3.50 1.17 16.32
N GLU A 56 -2.85 2.25 16.76
CA GLU A 56 -3.14 3.59 16.26
C GLU A 56 -2.80 3.71 14.78
N LYS A 57 -1.64 3.16 14.36
CA LYS A 57 -1.23 3.19 12.95
C LYS A 57 -2.17 2.40 12.05
N ILE A 58 -2.68 1.26 12.51
CA ILE A 58 -3.71 0.49 11.81
C ILE A 58 -5.01 1.31 11.68
N ASN A 59 -5.44 1.99 12.75
CA ASN A 59 -6.65 2.79 12.71
C ASN A 59 -6.53 3.99 11.76
N GLU A 60 -5.37 4.65 11.74
CA GLU A 60 -5.04 5.69 10.76
C GLU A 60 -5.18 5.16 9.32
N PHE A 61 -4.66 3.96 9.06
CA PHE A 61 -4.66 3.37 7.71
C PHE A 61 -6.03 2.82 7.28
N LYS A 62 -6.87 2.38 8.22
CA LYS A 62 -8.24 1.92 7.96
C LYS A 62 -9.20 3.05 7.56
N ALA A 63 -8.85 4.31 7.82
CA ALA A 63 -9.68 5.46 7.48
C ALA A 63 -9.64 5.85 5.99
N VAL A 64 -8.95 5.06 5.14
CA VAL A 64 -8.67 5.31 3.72
C VAL A 64 -9.59 4.52 2.80
#